data_AF-A0A0B1S633-F1
#
_entry.id   AF-A0A0B1S633-F1
#
_cell.length_a   1.000
_cell.length_b   1.000
_cell.length_c   1.000
_cell.angle_alpha   90.00
_cell.angle_beta   90.00
_cell.angle_gamma   90.00
#
_symmetry.space_group_name_H-M   'P 1'
#
loop_
_entity.id
_entity.type
_entity.pdbx_description
1 polymer ?
#
loop_
_entity_poly.entity_id
_entity_poly.type
_entity_poly.pdbx_seq_one_letter_code
_entity_poly.pdbx_strand_id
1 'polypeptide(L)'
;IDNEVHIGWIGQTPRRLVDVAEAATYSTTEAEFLDYYRHQLDLLAQMCQEQQYLAIDPPPERKLMNISQQLPAELVLKCMSDARLPCEVRASFTRLMLHLHVVRGSPLSAIRHARLWADIPNEVRVQS
;
A
#
# COMPACT_ATOMS: atom_id res chain seq x y z
N ILE A 1 14.01 17.51 -4.86
CA ILE A 1 14.14 16.54 -3.76
C ILE A 1 13.47 15.29 -4.29
N ASP A 2 14.27 14.26 -4.58
CA ASP A 2 13.90 13.15 -5.48
C ASP A 2 12.59 12.50 -5.09
N ASN A 3 11.70 12.39 -6.08
CA ASN A 3 10.39 11.79 -5.96
C ASN A 3 10.55 10.26 -5.92
N GLU A 4 11.37 9.71 -5.03
CA GLU A 4 11.68 8.29 -4.90
C GLU A 4 11.27 7.76 -3.51
N VAL A 5 10.77 6.53 -3.47
CA VAL A 5 10.34 5.90 -2.21
C VAL A 5 11.53 5.20 -1.57
N HIS A 6 11.72 5.45 -0.28
CA HIS A 6 12.81 4.85 0.49
C HIS A 6 12.27 3.93 1.59
N ILE A 7 12.99 2.85 1.86
CA ILE A 7 12.67 1.85 2.88
C ILE A 7 13.90 1.57 3.75
N GLY A 8 13.67 1.24 5.02
CA GLY A 8 14.73 0.88 5.94
C GLY A 8 14.18 0.54 7.32
N TRP A 9 14.94 -0.26 8.08
CA TRP A 9 14.60 -0.52 9.47
C TRP A 9 14.98 0.66 10.37
N ILE A 10 14.37 0.73 11.55
CA ILE A 10 14.69 1.73 12.56
C ILE A 10 16.18 1.63 12.89
N GLY A 11 16.88 2.77 12.82
CA GLY A 11 18.33 2.85 13.07
C GLY A 11 19.22 2.51 11.87
N GLN A 12 18.64 2.19 10.71
CA GLN A 12 19.39 2.00 9.47
C GLN A 12 19.23 3.19 8.51
N THR A 13 20.21 3.38 7.63
CA THR A 13 20.09 4.36 6.54
C THR A 13 19.06 3.84 5.54
N PRO A 14 17.99 4.61 5.24
CA PRO A 14 16.98 4.17 4.31
C PRO A 14 17.54 4.14 2.88
N ARG A 15 17.09 3.15 2.10
CA ARG A 15 17.55 2.85 0.74
C ARG A 15 16.37 2.98 -0.21
N ARG A 16 16.62 3.32 -1.47
CA ARG A 16 15.53 3.41 -2.46
C ARG A 16 14.89 2.03 -2.64
N LEU A 17 13.57 1.97 -2.56
CA LEU A 17 12.80 0.73 -2.72
C LEU A 17 13.10 0.05 -4.06
N VAL A 18 13.27 0.85 -5.11
CA VAL A 18 13.60 0.37 -6.45
C VAL A 18 14.97 -0.28 -6.50
N ASP A 19 15.98 0.30 -5.84
CA ASP A 19 17.32 -0.29 -5.78
C ASP A 19 17.31 -1.63 -5.02
N VAL A 20 16.54 -1.72 -3.93
CA VAL A 20 16.37 -2.98 -3.18
C VAL A 20 15.66 -4.02 -4.04
N ALA A 21 14.64 -3.61 -4.79
CA ALA A 21 13.92 -4.48 -5.71
C ALA A 21 14.79 -4.99 -6.87
N GLU A 22 15.63 -4.13 -7.45
CA GLU A 22 16.60 -4.52 -8.46
C GLU A 22 17.64 -5.49 -7.87
N ALA A 23 18.20 -5.16 -6.71
CA ALA A 23 19.19 -5.98 -6.04
C ALA A 23 18.67 -7.35 -5.62
N ALA A 24 17.38 -7.47 -5.29
CA ALA A 24 16.73 -8.74 -4.97
C ALA A 24 16.78 -9.77 -6.13
N THR A 25 17.04 -9.33 -7.37
CA THR A 25 17.17 -10.26 -8.52
C THR A 25 18.47 -11.06 -8.51
N TYR A 26 19.51 -10.57 -7.83
CA TYR A 26 20.83 -11.20 -7.80
C TYR A 26 21.42 -11.37 -6.38
N SER A 27 20.79 -10.80 -5.35
CA SER A 27 21.21 -10.89 -3.95
C SER A 27 20.14 -11.57 -3.09
N THR A 28 20.46 -12.75 -2.54
CA THR A 28 19.56 -13.49 -1.65
C THR A 28 19.16 -12.67 -0.43
N THR A 29 20.09 -11.90 0.15
CA THR A 29 19.81 -11.06 1.32
C THR A 29 18.80 -9.95 1.01
N GLU A 30 18.88 -9.34 -0.17
CA GLU A 30 17.90 -8.32 -0.58
C GLU A 30 16.56 -8.95 -0.95
N ALA A 31 16.57 -10.16 -1.53
CA ALA A 31 15.35 -10.92 -1.79
C ALA A 31 14.61 -11.25 -0.49
N GLU A 32 15.32 -11.74 0.54
CA GLU A 32 14.76 -12.02 1.86
C GLU A 32 14.24 -10.74 2.54
N PHE A 33 14.99 -9.64 2.45
CA PHE A 33 14.55 -8.34 2.95
C PHE A 33 13.23 -7.90 2.30
N LEU A 34 13.15 -7.98 0.97
CA LEU A 34 11.99 -7.55 0.21
C LEU A 34 10.79 -8.46 0.46
N ASP A 35 11.02 -9.76 0.61
CA ASP A 35 9.96 -10.72 0.94
C ASP A 35 9.40 -10.49 2.35
N TYR A 36 10.26 -10.21 3.32
CA TYR A 36 9.83 -9.81 4.65
C TYR A 36 9.01 -8.51 4.61
N TYR A 37 9.46 -7.50 3.85
CA TYR A 37 8.73 -6.26 3.67
C TYR A 37 7.36 -6.47 3.02
N ARG A 38 7.27 -7.32 1.98
CA ARG A 38 6.02 -7.73 1.35
C ARG A 38 5.06 -8.36 2.37
N HIS A 39 5.55 -9.28 3.18
CA HIS A 39 4.75 -9.90 4.24
C HIS A 39 4.25 -8.90 5.28
N GLN A 40 5.05 -7.89 5.65
CA GLN A 40 4.59 -6.81 6.52
C GLN A 40 3.46 -5.99 5.88
N LEU A 41 3.58 -5.64 4.59
CA LEU A 41 2.51 -4.95 3.87
C LEU A 41 1.21 -5.75 3.88
N ASP A 42 1.28 -7.05 3.63
CA ASP A 42 0.10 -7.93 3.64
C ASP A 42 -0.51 -8.05 5.05
N LEU A 43 0.31 -8.09 6.11
CA LEU A 43 -0.18 -8.08 7.49
C LEU A 43 -0.88 -6.76 7.83
N LEU A 44 -0.29 -5.61 7.47
CA LEU A 44 -0.91 -4.30 7.69
C LEU A 44 -2.23 -4.20 6.92
N ALA A 45 -2.29 -4.69 5.68
CA ALA A 45 -3.52 -4.71 4.91
C ALA A 45 -4.60 -5.58 5.57
N GLN A 46 -4.23 -6.74 6.14
CA GLN A 46 -5.13 -7.60 6.91
C GLN A 46 -5.65 -6.91 8.19
N MET A 47 -4.78 -6.19 8.91
CA MET A 47 -5.19 -5.43 10.09
C MET A 47 -6.21 -4.32 9.76
N CYS A 48 -6.19 -3.80 8.53
CA CYS A 48 -7.15 -2.78 8.06
C CYS A 48 -8.43 -3.36 7.44
N GLN A 49 -8.58 -4.69 7.37
CA GLN A 49 -9.82 -5.30 6.87
C GLN A 49 -11.02 -4.92 7.71
N GLU A 50 -12.22 -5.00 7.14
CA GLU A 50 -13.49 -4.72 7.82
C GLU A 50 -13.57 -3.36 8.52
N GLN A 51 -12.77 -2.38 8.07
CA GLN A 51 -12.72 -1.03 8.63
C GLN A 51 -12.34 -1.01 10.12
N GLN A 52 -11.35 -1.81 10.52
CA GLN A 52 -10.83 -1.81 11.89
C GLN A 52 -10.13 -0.46 12.22
N TYR A 53 -10.90 0.52 12.70
CA TYR A 53 -10.45 1.88 12.97
C TYR A 53 -9.29 1.96 13.97
N LEU A 54 -9.16 1.00 14.88
CA LEU A 54 -8.04 0.96 15.82
C LEU A 54 -6.68 0.73 15.14
N ALA A 55 -6.64 0.12 13.97
CA ALA A 55 -5.42 -0.03 13.18
C ALA A 55 -5.28 1.13 12.17
N ILE A 56 -6.37 1.53 11.54
CA ILE A 56 -6.38 2.54 10.47
C ILE A 56 -6.12 3.95 11.01
N ASP A 57 -6.87 4.36 12.04
CA ASP A 57 -6.88 5.70 12.62
C ASP A 57 -7.22 5.65 14.12
N PRO A 58 -6.29 5.16 14.95
CA PRO A 58 -6.52 4.96 16.37
C PRO A 58 -6.76 6.29 17.12
N PRO A 59 -7.56 6.26 18.20
CA PRO A 59 -7.68 7.40 19.10
C PRO A 59 -6.31 7.83 19.66
N PRO A 60 -5.99 9.14 19.72
CA PRO A 60 -4.66 9.64 20.11
C PRO A 60 -4.20 9.13 21.48
N GLU A 61 -5.13 8.95 22.42
CA GLU A 61 -4.86 8.47 23.78
C GLU A 61 -4.30 7.04 23.84
N ARG A 62 -4.52 6.22 22.80
CA ARG A 62 -4.05 4.83 22.77
C ARG A 62 -2.60 4.68 22.36
N LYS A 63 -1.97 5.75 21.84
CA LYS A 63 -0.56 5.75 21.40
C LYS A 63 -0.22 4.58 20.45
N LEU A 64 -1.20 4.14 19.66
CA LEU A 64 -1.01 3.11 18.65
C LEU A 64 -0.44 3.73 17.37
N MET A 65 0.24 2.91 16.58
CA MET A 65 0.69 3.31 15.26
C MET A 65 -0.52 3.59 14.35
N ASN A 66 -0.60 4.80 13.81
CA ASN A 66 -1.62 5.17 12.83
C ASN A 66 -1.14 4.78 11.43
N ILE A 67 -1.64 3.64 10.92
CA ILE A 67 -1.19 3.10 9.63
C ILE A 67 -1.51 4.09 8.50
N SER A 68 -2.64 4.80 8.55
CA SER A 68 -3.02 5.75 7.49
C SER A 68 -2.08 6.96 7.39
N GLN A 69 -1.48 7.36 8.51
CA GLN A 69 -0.45 8.40 8.55
C GLN A 69 0.93 7.89 8.13
N GLN A 70 1.30 6.67 8.53
CA GLN A 70 2.59 6.09 8.15
C GLN A 70 2.65 5.73 6.65
N LEU A 71 1.51 5.36 6.06
CA LEU A 71 1.39 4.98 4.66
C LEU A 71 0.31 5.83 3.96
N PRO A 72 0.61 7.12 3.65
CA PRO A 72 -0.33 8.00 2.96
C PRO A 72 -0.74 7.46 1.59
N ALA A 73 -1.95 7.81 1.14
CA ALA A 73 -2.50 7.32 -0.13
C ALA A 73 -1.58 7.61 -1.33
N GLU A 74 -0.98 8.80 -1.40
CA GLU A 74 -0.06 9.17 -2.49
C GLU A 74 1.17 8.26 -2.55
N LEU A 75 1.75 7.90 -1.39
CA LEU A 75 2.88 7.00 -1.31
C LEU A 75 2.49 5.59 -1.77
N VAL A 76 1.36 5.08 -1.28
CA VAL A 76 0.87 3.74 -1.65
C VAL A 76 0.55 3.68 -3.15
N LEU A 77 -0.11 4.71 -3.70
CA LEU A 77 -0.44 4.81 -5.13
C LEU A 77 0.82 4.83 -6.00
N LYS A 78 1.85 5.54 -5.56
CA LYS A 78 3.12 5.62 -6.24
C LYS A 78 3.81 4.25 -6.29
N CYS A 79 3.90 3.54 -5.17
CA CYS A 79 4.44 2.18 -5.16
C CYS A 79 3.61 1.20 -6.01
N MET A 80 2.28 1.34 -6.02
CA MET A 80 1.40 0.50 -6.84
C MET A 80 1.58 0.73 -8.34
N SER A 81 1.85 1.97 -8.76
CA SER A 81 2.00 2.36 -10.17
C SER A 81 3.42 2.24 -10.72
N ASP A 82 4.43 2.16 -9.85
CA ASP A 82 5.83 2.03 -10.27
C ASP A 82 6.12 0.66 -10.87
N ALA A 83 6.28 0.61 -12.20
CA ALA A 83 6.54 -0.62 -12.94
C ALA A 83 7.93 -1.22 -12.71
N ARG A 84 8.85 -0.51 -12.05
CA ARG A 84 10.17 -1.02 -11.68
C ARG A 84 10.10 -2.00 -10.50
N LEU A 85 9.00 -2.00 -9.75
CA LEU A 85 8.80 -2.90 -8.61
C LEU A 85 8.20 -4.25 -9.04
N PRO A 86 8.55 -5.36 -8.35
CA PRO A 86 7.97 -6.67 -8.63
C PRO A 86 6.44 -6.68 -8.49
N CYS A 87 5.76 -7.44 -9.34
CA CYS A 87 4.30 -7.54 -9.37
C CYS A 87 3.71 -7.90 -8.00
N GLU A 88 4.35 -8.81 -7.25
CA GLU A 88 3.90 -9.23 -5.92
C GLU A 88 3.92 -8.09 -4.90
N VAL A 89 4.98 -7.27 -4.91
CA VAL A 89 5.09 -6.09 -4.02
C VAL A 89 4.01 -5.07 -4.38
N ARG A 90 3.80 -4.83 -5.68
CA ARG A 90 2.74 -3.93 -6.17
C ARG A 90 1.34 -4.46 -5.80
N ALA A 91 1.13 -5.78 -5.82
CA ALA A 91 -0.11 -6.41 -5.41
C ALA A 91 -0.38 -6.19 -3.90
N SER A 92 0.64 -6.32 -3.05
CA SER A 92 0.53 -6.00 -1.61
C SER A 92 0.19 -4.52 -1.38
N PHE A 93 0.81 -3.58 -2.10
CA PHE A 93 0.43 -2.16 -2.05
C PHE A 93 -1.00 -1.92 -2.55
N THR A 94 -1.44 -2.63 -3.59
CA THR A 94 -2.83 -2.55 -4.09
C THR A 94 -3.83 -3.00 -3.02
N ARG A 95 -3.54 -4.11 -2.33
CA ARG A 95 -4.36 -4.63 -1.24
C ARG A 95 -4.41 -3.65 -0.06
N LEU A 96 -3.28 -3.04 0.27
CA LEU A 96 -3.21 -1.99 1.29
C LEU A 96 -4.05 -0.76 0.88
N MET A 97 -3.93 -0.27 -0.35
CA MET A 97 -4.73 0.85 -0.86
C MET A 97 -6.23 0.59 -0.67
N LEU A 98 -6.68 -0.61 -1.02
CA LEU A 98 -8.08 -1.01 -0.91
C LEU A 98 -8.60 -0.94 0.53
N HIS A 99 -7.89 -1.55 1.47
CA HIS A 99 -8.37 -1.67 2.85
C HIS A 99 -8.08 -0.44 3.72
N LEU A 100 -6.97 0.25 3.46
CA LEU A 100 -6.54 1.40 4.25
C LEU A 100 -7.22 2.71 3.81
N HIS A 101 -7.41 2.90 2.50
CA HIS A 101 -7.81 4.20 1.94
C HIS A 101 -9.12 4.18 1.15
N VAL A 102 -9.43 3.12 0.39
CA VAL A 102 -10.63 3.07 -0.47
C VAL A 102 -11.89 2.66 0.30
N VAL A 103 -11.82 1.56 1.06
CA VAL A 103 -12.98 1.01 1.78
C VAL A 103 -13.23 1.78 3.09
N ARG A 104 -12.24 2.53 3.59
CA ARG A 104 -12.34 3.30 4.83
C ARG A 104 -13.54 4.26 4.78
N GLY A 105 -14.47 4.10 5.73
CA GLY A 105 -15.66 4.95 5.84
C GLY A 105 -16.71 4.73 4.76
N SER A 106 -16.49 3.79 3.84
CA SER A 106 -17.47 3.47 2.80
C SER A 106 -18.54 2.51 3.34
N PRO A 107 -19.83 2.72 3.03
CA PRO A 107 -20.87 1.74 3.35
C PRO A 107 -20.78 0.48 2.48
N LEU A 108 -19.92 0.47 1.46
CA LEU A 108 -19.79 -0.62 0.49
C LEU A 108 -18.63 -1.55 0.85
N SER A 109 -18.80 -2.84 0.59
CA SER A 109 -17.72 -3.81 0.76
C SER A 109 -16.63 -3.66 -0.32
N ALA A 110 -15.44 -4.20 -0.07
CA ALA A 110 -14.35 -4.26 -1.04
C ALA A 110 -14.79 -4.85 -2.40
N ILE A 111 -15.58 -5.94 -2.37
CA ILE A 111 -16.13 -6.58 -3.57
C ILE A 111 -17.04 -5.63 -4.35
N ARG A 112 -17.86 -4.82 -3.66
CA ARG A 112 -18.76 -3.85 -4.31
C ARG A 112 -17.96 -2.74 -4.98
N HIS A 113 -16.87 -2.27 -4.39
CA HIS A 113 -15.97 -1.31 -5.04
C HIS A 113 -15.31 -1.90 -6.29
N ALA A 114 -14.84 -3.14 -6.24
CA ALA A 114 -14.23 -3.80 -7.41
C ALA A 114 -15.22 -3.95 -8.58
N ARG A 115 -16.49 -4.25 -8.28
CA ARG A 115 -17.55 -4.29 -9.30
C ARG A 115 -17.81 -2.91 -9.90
N LEU A 116 -18.00 -1.90 -9.05
CA LEU A 116 -18.19 -0.52 -9.52
C LEU A 116 -17.05 -0.05 -10.41
N TRP A 117 -15.81 -0.39 -10.08
CA TRP A 117 -14.65 -0.09 -10.90
C TRP A 117 -14.71 -0.75 -12.29
N ALA A 118 -15.08 -2.04 -12.34
CA ALA A 118 -15.24 -2.76 -13.61
C ALA A 118 -16.43 -2.21 -14.44
N ASP A 119 -17.43 -1.63 -13.79
CA ASP A 119 -18.60 -1.05 -14.44
C ASP A 119 -18.34 0.39 -14.95
N ILE A 120 -17.17 0.99 -14.67
CA ILE A 120 -16.83 2.32 -15.19
C ILE A 120 -16.67 2.22 -16.72
N PRO A 121 -17.49 2.93 -17.51
CA PRO A 121 -17.38 2.90 -18.96
C PRO A 121 -16.11 3.64 -19.41
N ASN A 122 -15.46 3.11 -20.46
CA ASN A 122 -14.27 3.73 -21.05
C ASN A 122 -14.56 5.11 -21.68
N GLU A 123 -15.81 5.36 -22.07
CA GLU A 123 -16.28 6.65 -22.56
C GLU A 123 -17.47 7.12 -21.71
N VAL A 124 -17.35 8.32 -21.13
CA VAL A 124 -18.43 8.99 -20.43
C VAL A 124 -18.90 10.16 -21.30
N ARG A 125 -20.18 10.17 -21.67
CA ARG A 125 -20.81 11.32 -22.34
C ARG A 125 -21.67 12.06 -21.32
N VAL A 126 -21.26 13.25 -20.93
CA VAL A 126 -22.07 14.14 -20.09
C VAL A 126 -23.07 14.84 -21.02
N GLN A 127 -24.35 14.50 -20.90
CA GLN A 127 -25.41 15.26 -21.57
C GLN A 127 -25.68 16.53 -20.76
N SER A 128 -25.62 17.67 -21.44
CA SER A 128 -25.95 19.00 -20.89
C SER A 128 -27.44 19.27 -21.01
#